data_AF-A0A2T4DIF6-F1
#
_entry.id   AF-A0A2T4DIF6-F1
#
_cell.length_a   1.000
_cell.length_b   1.000
_cell.length_c   1.000
_cell.angle_alpha   90.00
_cell.angle_beta   90.00
_cell.angle_gamma   90.00
#
_symmetry.space_group_name_H-M   'P 1'
#
loop_
_entity.id
_entity.type
_entity.pdbx_description
1 polymer ?
#
loop_
_entity_poly.entity_id
_entity_poly.type
_entity_poly.pdbx_seq_one_letter_code
_entity_poly.pdbx_strand_id
1 'polypeptide(L)' 'MGLKESFFVNYLNTKQSNNYTELGYSLDGILKFFRIEIATNYEDFKYKGIGFRVGIATTLGGSISIETNK' A
#
# COMPACT_ATOMS: atom_id res chain seq x y z
N MET A 1 -8.70 -5.87 16.25
CA MET A 1 -7.69 -4.87 15.88
C MET A 1 -6.31 -5.45 16.16
N GLY A 2 -5.41 -5.44 15.18
CA GLY A 2 -4.05 -5.96 15.35
C GLY A 2 -3.11 -5.30 14.36
N LEU A 3 -1.80 -5.55 14.54
CA LEU A 3 -0.80 -5.23 13.53
C LEU A 3 -0.99 -6.15 12.33
N LYS A 4 -0.94 -5.59 11.13
CA LYS A 4 -1.00 -6.35 9.88
C LYS A 4 0.23 -6.00 9.06
N GLU A 5 0.90 -7.03 8.59
CA GLU A 5 2.06 -6.91 7.70
C GLU A 5 1.64 -7.23 6.27
N SER A 6 2.26 -6.56 5.30
CA SER A 6 2.00 -6.79 3.88
C SER A 6 3.26 -6.54 3.06
N PHE A 7 3.53 -7.42 2.11
CA PHE A 7 4.61 -7.25 1.13
C PHE A 7 3.99 -7.08 -0.25
N PHE A 8 4.56 -6.19 -1.06
CA PHE A 8 4.11 -5.96 -2.43
C PHE A 8 5.28 -5.83 -3.38
N VAL A 9 5.05 -6.26 -4.61
CA VAL A 9 5.98 -6.16 -5.73
C VAL A 9 5.23 -5.59 -6.91
N ASN A 10 5.69 -4.47 -7.44
CA ASN A 10 5.16 -3.84 -8.64
C ASN A 10 6.22 -3.88 -9.73
N TYR A 11 5.91 -4.48 -10.87
CA TYR A 11 6.77 -4.49 -12.04
C TYR A 11 6.07 -3.77 -13.18
N LEU A 12 6.67 -2.68 -13.67
CA LEU A 12 6.15 -1.89 -14.77
C LEU A 12 7.17 -1.88 -15.91
N ASN A 13 6.86 -2.64 -16.96
CA ASN A 13 7.65 -2.67 -18.18
C ASN A 13 6.97 -1.86 -19.29
N THR A 14 7.48 -0.67 -19.59
CA THR A 14 7.02 0.14 -20.73
C THR A 14 8.22 0.73 -21.47
N LYS A 15 8.07 0.97 -22.79
CA LYS A 15 9.14 1.51 -23.67
C LYS A 15 9.74 2.84 -23.20
N GLN A 16 9.04 3.57 -22.33
CA GLN A 16 9.48 4.85 -21.78
C GLN A 16 9.94 4.76 -20.32
N SER A 17 9.65 3.66 -19.62
CA SER A 17 9.85 3.54 -18.16
C SER A 17 10.96 2.55 -17.77
N ASN A 18 11.78 2.10 -18.72
CA ASN A 18 13.04 1.37 -18.49
C ASN A 18 12.99 0.30 -17.38
N ASN A 19 12.04 -0.63 -17.50
CA ASN A 19 11.93 -1.81 -16.63
C ASN A 19 11.87 -1.45 -15.13
N TYR A 20 10.94 -0.58 -14.77
CA TYR A 20 10.74 -0.16 -13.39
C TYR A 20 10.24 -1.33 -12.52
N THR A 21 10.92 -1.58 -11.41
CA THR A 21 10.54 -2.55 -10.38
C THR A 21 10.50 -1.86 -9.04
N GLU A 22 9.40 -2.01 -8.32
CA GLU A 22 9.21 -1.50 -6.96
C GLU A 22 8.91 -2.67 -6.03
N LEU A 23 9.67 -2.74 -4.94
CA LEU A 23 9.49 -3.74 -3.89
C LEU A 23 9.15 -2.98 -2.62
N GLY A 24 8.11 -3.39 -1.89
CA GLY A 24 7.78 -2.70 -0.66
C GLY A 24 7.16 -3.57 0.41
N TYR A 25 7.17 -3.01 1.60
CA TYR A 25 6.68 -3.60 2.82
C TYR A 25 5.86 -2.57 3.59
N SER A 26 4.69 -2.98 4.04
CA SER A 26 3.71 -2.15 4.73
C SER A 26 3.34 -2.78 6.06
N LEU A 27 3.30 -1.94 7.09
CA LEU A 27 2.85 -2.28 8.43
C LEU A 27 1.64 -1.41 8.78
N ASP A 28 0.50 -2.07 8.94
CA ASP A 28 -0.80 -1.51 9.29
C ASP A 28 -1.12 -1.71 10.77
N GLY A 29 -1.88 -0.78 11.35
CA GLY A 29 -2.37 -0.91 12.72
C GLY A 29 -1.41 -0.38 13.77
N ILE A 30 -0.41 0.41 13.36
CA ILE A 30 0.45 1.17 14.28
C ILE A 30 -0.43 2.17 15.02
N LEU A 31 -0.38 2.14 16.36
CA LEU A 31 -1.30 2.88 17.24
C LEU A 31 -2.79 2.66 16.88
N LYS A 32 -3.15 1.53 16.26
CA LYS A 32 -4.49 1.14 15.79
C LYS A 32 -5.03 1.87 14.54
N PHE A 33 -4.33 2.88 14.00
CA PHE A 33 -4.85 3.67 12.88
C PHE A 33 -3.81 4.01 11.81
N PHE A 34 -2.52 3.97 12.13
CA PHE A 34 -1.49 4.34 11.17
C PHE A 34 -1.04 3.13 10.35
N ARG A 35 -0.71 3.42 9.09
CA ARG A 35 0.03 2.56 8.18
C ARG A 35 1.36 3.21 7.89
N ILE A 36 2.45 2.46 8.01
CA ILE A 36 3.76 2.86 7.51
C ILE A 36 4.12 1.92 6.38
N GLU A 37 4.65 2.46 5.30
CA GLU A 37 5.09 1.70 4.15
C GLU A 37 6.45 2.19 3.69
N ILE A 38 7.31 1.25 3.34
CA ILE A 38 8.62 1.50 2.76
C ILE A 38 8.70 0.74 1.44
N ALA A 39 9.17 1.42 0.39
CA ALA A 39 9.29 0.85 -0.95
C ALA A 39 10.64 1.22 -1.56
N THR A 40 11.35 0.27 -2.14
CA THR A 40 12.57 0.50 -2.92
C THR A 40 12.27 0.38 -4.41
N ASN A 41 12.88 1.28 -5.17
CA ASN A 41 12.63 1.44 -6.59
C ASN A 41 13.89 1.11 -7.37
N TYR A 42 13.71 0.34 -8.43
CA TYR A 42 14.76 -0.11 -9.34
C TYR A 42 14.34 0.23 -10.77
N GLU A 43 15.26 0.70 -11.58
CA GLU A 43 15.07 0.98 -13.01
C GLU A 43 16.23 0.33 -13.76
N ASP A 44 15.95 -0.50 -14.76
CA ASP A 44 16.95 -1.35 -15.43
C ASP A 44 17.85 -2.13 -14.47
N PHE A 45 17.27 -2.74 -13.43
CA PHE A 45 18.01 -3.45 -12.37
C PHE A 45 18.99 -2.57 -11.57
N LYS A 46 18.96 -1.25 -11.75
CA LYS A 46 19.74 -0.30 -10.95
C LYS A 46 18.87 0.29 -9.86
N TYR A 47 19.44 0.38 -8.65
CA TYR A 47 18.81 1.07 -7.54
C TYR A 47 18.59 2.54 -7.89
N LYS A 48 17.33 2.98 -7.85
CA LYS A 48 16.94 4.36 -8.15
C LYS A 48 16.60 5.14 -6.89
N GLY A 49 16.04 4.49 -5.88
CA GLY A 49 15.77 5.13 -4.60
C GLY A 49 14.88 4.33 -3.67
N ILE A 50 14.48 5.00 -2.59
CA ILE A 50 13.58 4.49 -1.57
C ILE A 50 12.49 5.53 -1.28
N GLY A 51 11.27 5.06 -1.08
CA GLY A 51 10.10 5.85 -0.72
C GLY A 51 9.57 5.42 0.63
N PHE A 52 9.22 6.40 1.46
CA PHE A 52 8.51 6.20 2.72
C PHE A 52 7.13 6.81 2.60
N ARG A 53 6.09 6.06 2.97
CA ARG A 53 4.69 6.51 2.97
C ARG A 53 4.09 6.30 4.36
N VAL A 54 3.36 7.30 4.84
CA VAL A 54 2.57 7.22 6.06
C VAL A 54 1.12 7.45 5.69
N GLY A 55 0.26 6.50 6.03
CA GLY A 55 -1.16 6.53 5.74
C GLY A 55 -2.01 6.31 6.99
N ILE A 56 -3.31 6.52 6.85
CA ILE A 56 -4.31 6.22 7.87
C ILE A 56 -5.12 5.02 7.38
N ALA A 57 -5.09 3.93 8.12
CA ALA A 57 -5.88 2.74 7.89
C ALA A 57 -7.12 2.78 8.82
N THR A 58 -8.18 3.43 8.35
CA THR A 58 -9.49 3.43 9.05
C THR A 58 -10.43 2.47 8.36
N THR A 59 -11.05 1.56 9.12
CA THR A 59 -12.19 0.77 8.65
C THR A 59 -13.46 1.59 8.85
N LEU A 60 -14.09 2.03 7.76
CA LEU A 60 -15.39 2.69 7.83
C LEU A 60 -16.48 1.61 7.88
N GLY A 61 -16.88 1.22 9.09
CA GLY A 61 -17.93 0.23 9.34
C GLY A 61 -19.26 0.90 9.62
N GLY A 62 -20.15 0.93 8.63
CA GLY A 62 -21.54 1.37 8.80
C GLY A 62 -22.44 0.59 7.86
N SER A 63 -23.40 -0.15 8.40
CA SER A 63 -24.43 -0.81 7.61
C SER A 63 -25.54 0.19 7.32
N ILE A 64 -25.78 0.48 6.04
CA ILE A 64 -26.93 1.29 5.60
C ILE A 64 -28.04 0.31 5.25
N SER A 65 -28.99 0.13 6.16
CA SER A 65 -30.19 -0.68 5.92
C SER A 65 -31.31 0.22 5.42
N ILE A 66 -31.84 -0.06 4.24
CA ILE A 66 -33.06 0.57 3.71
C ILE A 66 -34.18 -0.46 3.85
N GLU A 67 -35.13 -0.17 4.74
CA GLU A 67 -36.32 -0.99 4.90
C GLU A 67 -37.41 -0.45 3.98
N THR A 68 -37.84 -1.25 3.01
CA THR A 68 -38.98 -0.90 2.14
C THR A 68 -40.25 -1.45 2.76
N ASN A 69 -41.18 -0.57 3.12
CA ASN A 69 -42.51 -0.97 3.56
C ASN A 69 -43.38 -1.19 2.31
N LYS A 70 -43.93 -2.41 2.17
CA LYS A 70 -44.73 -2.83 1.02
C LYS A 70 -46.13 -2.23 1.06
#